data_AF-A0A364NAA0-F1
#
_entry.id   AF-A0A364NAA0-F1
#
_cell.length_a   1.000
_cell.length_b   1.000
_cell.length_c   1.000
_cell.angle_alpha   90.00
_cell.angle_beta   90.00
_cell.angle_gamma   90.00
#
_symmetry.space_group_name_H-M   'P 1'
#
loop_
_entity.id
_entity.type
_entity.pdbx_description
1 polymer ?
#
loop_
_entity_poly.entity_id
_entity_poly.type
_entity_poly.pdbx_seq_one_letter_code
_entity_poly.pdbx_strand_id
1 'polypeptide(L)'
;MEKFQRGHALPEARARTRSATATSDKAIAKKRRSFGRAAGGFQSRFLASLRSKRKSGASDEELAPSPSSPFLDALFRLPEELHVYMLRELCVADLLALRRTSRVLNMMVTENAPALVRYWVKHRMGNLHLQLYPAPRPNAIDFPFLLTMRRRHIASIRLTRQLADHLVGEAVEQVCPRQKQLWTSVYERMLRLVFGVGYFLDEHRRLLLERDLGHIRPRSRIGYHVRTTPGIPEQERAILKKLDAPLRLQYFYMYCFVVQVLLQKMRPSNSAGAVEKFLRGWSNQPACSEDMAFFLILGGIGRVAKLLACPTYSERRRYLLTYRTHMSPHTSKCWRRHWKDAGVVSPALLDDIPCTQIGITQLDQIWAPLMGQMMEPGTRDFTEQEKRRYEELKISKKFINEVMGYDILQGRAADGGETDDEHEG
;
A
#
# COMPACT_ATOMS: atom_id res chain seq x y z
N MET A 1 -37.76 -48.76 36.33
CA MET A 1 -38.91 -47.84 36.19
C MET A 1 -38.77 -47.18 34.82
N GLU A 2 -39.17 -47.83 33.73
CA GLU A 2 -40.53 -47.83 33.15
C GLU A 2 -41.12 -46.41 33.00
N LYS A 3 -41.05 -45.83 31.79
CA LYS A 3 -42.06 -45.83 30.70
C LYS A 3 -43.05 -44.68 30.86
N PHE A 4 -43.17 -43.82 29.84
CA PHE A 4 -44.43 -43.67 29.09
C PHE A 4 -44.19 -43.00 27.72
N GLN A 5 -44.64 -43.70 26.68
CA GLN A 5 -44.76 -43.29 25.28
C GLN A 5 -46.13 -42.63 25.02
N ARG A 6 -46.20 -41.78 23.98
CA ARG A 6 -47.24 -41.67 22.92
C ARG A 6 -47.07 -40.30 22.24
N GLY A 7 -47.08 -40.10 20.92
CA GLY A 7 -47.49 -40.93 19.79
C GLY A 7 -48.61 -40.23 19.00
N HIS A 8 -48.42 -40.12 17.68
CA HIS A 8 -49.36 -39.74 16.59
C HIS A 8 -49.62 -38.23 16.34
N ALA A 9 -49.89 -37.75 15.11
CA ALA A 9 -49.71 -38.22 13.73
C ALA A 9 -50.18 -37.07 12.79
N LEU A 10 -49.66 -37.01 11.57
CA LEU A 10 -50.18 -36.22 10.45
C LEU A 10 -51.60 -36.66 10.05
N PRO A 11 -52.32 -35.81 9.30
CA PRO A 11 -52.70 -36.28 7.96
C PRO A 11 -52.51 -35.25 6.83
N GLU A 12 -52.31 -35.82 5.65
CA GLU A 12 -52.19 -35.20 4.34
C GLU A 12 -53.51 -34.70 3.73
N ALA A 13 -53.33 -33.81 2.75
CA ALA A 13 -54.06 -33.71 1.48
C ALA A 13 -55.52 -33.21 1.45
N ARG A 14 -55.71 -32.07 0.77
CA ARG A 14 -56.57 -32.04 -0.44
C ARG A 14 -56.28 -30.83 -1.33
N ALA A 15 -55.85 -31.15 -2.55
CA ALA A 15 -55.88 -30.28 -3.70
C ALA A 15 -57.31 -30.06 -4.20
N ARG A 16 -57.61 -28.87 -4.73
CA ARG A 16 -58.62 -28.68 -5.77
C ARG A 16 -58.29 -27.49 -6.68
N THR A 17 -58.18 -27.86 -7.95
CA THR A 17 -57.98 -27.09 -9.17
C THR A 17 -59.31 -26.55 -9.73
N ARG A 18 -59.28 -25.37 -10.37
CA ARG A 18 -59.95 -24.93 -11.63
C ARG A 18 -60.05 -23.39 -11.65
N SER A 19 -59.28 -22.68 -12.51
CA SER A 19 -59.58 -22.24 -13.90
C SER A 19 -60.75 -21.24 -13.98
N ALA A 20 -60.78 -20.18 -14.79
CA ALA A 20 -59.86 -19.43 -15.65
C ALA A 20 -60.70 -18.24 -16.18
N THR A 21 -60.13 -17.03 -16.33
CA THR A 21 -60.50 -15.93 -17.25
C THR A 21 -59.86 -14.64 -16.72
N ALA A 22 -59.35 -13.65 -17.45
CA ALA A 22 -58.86 -13.43 -18.81
C ALA A 22 -58.46 -11.93 -18.81
N THR A 23 -57.51 -11.55 -19.67
CA THR A 23 -57.22 -10.16 -20.12
C THR A 23 -56.54 -9.17 -19.15
N SER A 24 -55.24 -8.97 -19.31
CA SER A 24 -54.70 -7.85 -20.11
C SER A 24 -53.18 -7.78 -20.02
N ASP A 25 -52.56 -7.92 -21.18
CA ASP A 25 -51.13 -7.82 -21.43
C ASP A 25 -50.61 -6.39 -21.24
N LYS A 26 -49.52 -6.24 -20.47
CA LYS A 26 -48.49 -5.24 -20.75
C LYS A 26 -47.11 -5.86 -20.55
N ALA A 27 -46.61 -6.45 -21.62
CA ALA A 27 -45.23 -6.87 -21.77
C ALA A 27 -44.27 -5.68 -21.61
N ILE A 28 -43.48 -5.68 -20.55
CA ILE A 28 -42.29 -4.83 -20.43
C ILE A 28 -41.22 -5.46 -21.32
N ALA A 29 -41.15 -4.99 -22.56
CA ALA A 29 -40.14 -5.39 -23.53
C ALA A 29 -38.74 -5.03 -22.99
N LYS A 30 -37.99 -6.05 -22.59
CA LYS A 30 -36.53 -6.01 -22.45
C LYS A 30 -35.91 -5.67 -23.81
N LYS A 31 -35.63 -4.38 -24.04
CA LYS A 31 -34.82 -3.96 -25.18
C LYS A 31 -33.35 -4.26 -24.88
N ARG A 32 -32.87 -5.40 -25.39
CA ARG A 32 -31.44 -5.67 -25.62
C ARG A 32 -30.82 -4.42 -26.24
N ARG A 33 -29.86 -3.79 -25.56
CA ARG A 33 -28.98 -2.80 -26.18
C ARG A 33 -27.99 -3.57 -27.04
N SER A 34 -28.22 -3.53 -28.35
CA SER A 34 -27.34 -4.08 -29.37
C SER A 34 -25.96 -3.44 -29.29
N PHE A 35 -24.94 -4.28 -29.23
CA PHE A 35 -23.56 -3.95 -29.54
C PHE A 35 -23.48 -3.41 -30.97
N GLY A 36 -23.06 -2.15 -31.14
CA GLY A 36 -22.81 -1.56 -32.45
C GLY A 36 -22.85 -0.04 -32.39
N ARG A 37 -21.71 0.59 -32.72
CA ARG A 37 -21.41 2.04 -32.74
C ARG A 37 -21.07 2.69 -31.39
N ALA A 38 -19.78 2.66 -31.07
CA ALA A 38 -19.14 3.61 -30.17
C ALA A 38 -17.80 4.07 -30.77
N ALA A 39 -17.85 4.78 -31.90
CA ALA A 39 -16.69 5.48 -32.48
C ALA A 39 -16.89 7.01 -32.53
N GLY A 40 -17.99 7.53 -31.96
CA GLY A 40 -18.32 8.96 -32.01
C GLY A 40 -18.44 9.65 -30.65
N GLY A 41 -18.19 8.96 -29.54
CA GLY A 41 -18.57 9.41 -28.19
C GLY A 41 -17.81 10.63 -27.67
N PHE A 42 -16.49 10.70 -27.89
CA PHE A 42 -15.66 11.78 -27.36
C PHE A 42 -15.88 13.10 -28.12
N GLN A 43 -15.78 13.05 -29.46
CA GLN A 43 -15.95 14.22 -30.32
C GLN A 43 -17.35 14.83 -30.20
N SER A 44 -18.40 14.00 -30.12
CA SER A 44 -19.79 14.49 -29.99
C SER A 44 -20.07 15.09 -28.61
N ARG A 45 -19.54 14.49 -27.53
CA ARG A 45 -19.67 15.04 -26.16
C ARG A 45 -18.85 16.31 -25.96
N PHE A 46 -17.70 16.42 -26.63
CA PHE A 46 -16.85 17.61 -26.64
C PHE A 46 -17.50 18.79 -27.36
N LEU A 47 -18.02 18.58 -28.58
CA LEU A 47 -18.78 19.61 -29.31
C LEU A 47 -20.01 20.08 -28.52
N ALA A 48 -20.67 19.19 -27.78
CA ALA A 48 -21.76 19.55 -26.89
C ALA A 48 -21.29 20.35 -25.65
N SER A 49 -20.16 19.97 -25.04
CA SER A 49 -19.57 20.66 -23.87
C SER A 49 -19.12 22.08 -24.18
N LEU A 50 -18.58 22.32 -25.38
CA LEU A 50 -18.21 23.67 -25.83
C LEU A 50 -19.44 24.52 -26.20
N ARG A 51 -20.54 23.88 -26.66
CA ARG A 51 -21.79 24.58 -27.02
C ARG A 51 -22.73 24.83 -25.84
N SER A 52 -22.59 24.11 -24.73
CA SER A 52 -23.51 24.12 -23.58
C SER A 52 -23.53 25.44 -22.77
N LYS A 53 -22.76 26.46 -23.12
CA LYS A 53 -22.76 27.77 -22.42
C LYS A 53 -23.53 28.88 -23.14
N ARG A 54 -24.35 28.54 -24.16
CA ARG A 54 -25.25 29.50 -24.84
C ARG A 54 -26.71 29.06 -24.69
N LYS A 55 -27.34 29.34 -23.55
CA LYS A 55 -28.79 29.55 -23.48
C LYS A 55 -29.23 30.22 -22.17
N SER A 56 -29.07 31.54 -22.08
CA SER A 56 -29.99 32.41 -21.33
C SER A 56 -29.69 33.87 -21.68
N GLY A 57 -30.68 34.60 -22.19
CA GLY A 57 -30.63 36.05 -22.38
C GLY A 57 -30.32 36.46 -23.81
N ALA A 58 -31.34 36.98 -24.49
CA ALA A 58 -31.24 37.66 -25.78
C ALA A 58 -30.73 39.09 -25.58
N SER A 59 -29.68 39.46 -26.31
CA SER A 59 -29.40 40.82 -26.76
C SER A 59 -28.27 40.74 -27.78
N ASP A 60 -28.53 41.25 -28.99
CA ASP A 60 -27.54 41.50 -30.04
C ASP A 60 -26.43 42.39 -29.49
N GLU A 61 -25.25 41.81 -29.29
CA GLU A 61 -23.98 42.50 -29.30
C GLU A 61 -22.90 41.47 -29.64
N GLU A 62 -22.05 41.81 -30.59
CA GLU A 62 -20.90 41.04 -31.09
C GLU A 62 -19.92 40.68 -29.97
N LEU A 63 -20.26 39.67 -29.17
CA LEU A 63 -19.34 39.08 -28.22
C LEU A 63 -18.49 38.04 -28.96
N ALA A 64 -17.29 38.49 -29.32
CA ALA A 64 -16.20 37.69 -29.85
C ALA A 64 -16.18 36.29 -29.22
N PRO A 65 -16.04 35.21 -30.02
CA PRO A 65 -15.86 33.88 -29.48
C PRO A 65 -14.65 33.91 -28.56
N SER A 66 -14.82 33.50 -27.31
CA SER A 66 -13.71 33.28 -26.38
C SER A 66 -12.67 32.46 -27.12
N PRO A 67 -11.39 32.87 -27.22
CA PRO A 67 -10.43 32.14 -28.01
C PRO A 67 -10.21 30.79 -27.33
N SER A 68 -10.89 29.75 -27.81
CA SER A 68 -10.44 28.39 -27.63
C SER A 68 -9.03 28.37 -28.20
N SER A 69 -8.07 27.97 -27.38
CA SER A 69 -6.67 27.91 -27.81
C SER A 69 -6.61 27.08 -29.10
N PRO A 70 -6.08 27.62 -30.21
CA PRO A 70 -6.04 26.91 -31.49
C PRO A 70 -5.27 25.59 -31.36
N PHE A 71 -4.30 25.55 -30.44
CA PHE A 71 -3.61 24.33 -30.05
C PHE A 71 -4.53 23.29 -29.42
N LEU A 72 -5.38 23.68 -28.46
CA LEU A 72 -6.30 22.73 -27.82
C LEU A 72 -7.36 22.24 -28.81
N ASP A 73 -7.84 23.10 -29.70
CA ASP A 73 -8.78 22.69 -30.75
C ASP A 73 -8.14 21.71 -31.73
N ALA A 74 -6.88 21.93 -32.12
CA ALA A 74 -6.13 20.98 -32.92
C ALA A 74 -5.90 19.66 -32.17
N LEU A 75 -5.47 19.74 -30.91
CA LEU A 75 -5.24 18.58 -30.04
C LEU A 75 -6.49 17.70 -29.94
N PHE A 76 -7.66 18.29 -29.66
CA PHE A 76 -8.89 17.53 -29.48
C PHE A 76 -9.48 16.97 -30.78
N ARG A 77 -9.09 17.50 -31.95
CA ARG A 77 -9.47 16.95 -33.26
C ARG A 77 -8.66 15.73 -33.67
N LEU A 78 -7.53 15.45 -33.01
CA LEU A 78 -6.72 14.28 -33.31
C LEU A 78 -7.52 12.98 -33.04
N PRO A 79 -7.22 11.89 -33.78
CA PRO A 79 -7.70 10.54 -33.47
C PRO A 79 -7.29 10.08 -32.07
N GLU A 80 -8.08 9.18 -31.48
CA GLU A 80 -7.87 8.65 -30.12
C GLU A 80 -6.49 7.98 -29.98
N GLU A 81 -6.01 7.35 -31.05
CA GLU A 81 -4.71 6.69 -31.10
C GLU A 81 -3.55 7.68 -30.88
N LEU A 82 -3.66 8.89 -31.42
CA LEU A 82 -2.68 9.95 -31.22
C LEU A 82 -2.75 10.52 -29.81
N HIS A 83 -3.96 10.62 -29.22
CA HIS A 83 -4.08 10.99 -27.81
C HIS A 83 -3.39 9.97 -26.91
N VAL A 84 -3.58 8.67 -27.13
CA VAL A 84 -2.89 7.61 -26.37
C VAL A 84 -1.38 7.72 -26.57
N TYR A 85 -0.92 7.93 -27.81
CA TYR A 85 0.50 8.08 -28.12
C TYR A 85 1.14 9.27 -27.39
N MET A 86 0.47 10.42 -27.34
CA MET A 86 0.99 11.57 -26.60
C MET A 86 0.95 11.32 -25.08
N LEU A 87 -0.17 10.80 -24.58
CA LEU A 87 -0.38 10.60 -23.15
C LEU A 87 0.54 9.54 -22.53
N ARG A 88 0.98 8.53 -23.31
CA ARG A 88 1.86 7.47 -22.79
C ARG A 88 3.31 7.94 -22.53
N GLU A 89 3.73 9.02 -23.17
CA GLU A 89 5.06 9.61 -22.97
C GLU A 89 5.13 10.47 -21.69
N LEU A 90 3.97 10.89 -21.18
CA LEU A 90 3.86 11.66 -19.95
C LEU A 90 4.06 10.77 -18.72
N CYS A 91 4.74 11.28 -17.68
CA CYS A 91 4.80 10.55 -16.42
C CYS A 91 3.46 10.63 -15.68
N VAL A 92 3.19 9.72 -14.73
CA VAL A 92 1.89 9.75 -14.00
C VAL A 92 1.67 11.05 -13.21
N ALA A 93 2.71 11.81 -12.82
CA ALA A 93 2.51 13.13 -12.22
C ALA A 93 1.96 14.13 -13.24
N ASP A 94 2.50 14.14 -14.45
CA ASP A 94 2.03 15.02 -15.53
C ASP A 94 0.62 14.64 -15.95
N LEU A 95 0.29 13.36 -16.04
CA LEU A 95 -1.08 12.89 -16.27
C LEU A 95 -2.04 13.38 -15.17
N LEU A 96 -1.63 13.33 -13.91
CA LEU A 96 -2.43 13.85 -12.80
C LEU A 96 -2.57 15.37 -12.84
N ALA A 97 -1.52 16.09 -13.22
CA ALA A 97 -1.56 17.54 -13.41
C ALA A 97 -2.51 17.90 -14.56
N LEU A 98 -2.42 17.20 -15.69
CA LEU A 98 -3.27 17.36 -16.86
C LEU A 98 -4.76 17.13 -16.54
N ARG A 99 -5.07 16.17 -15.67
CA ARG A 99 -6.45 15.96 -15.19
C ARG A 99 -6.98 17.13 -14.36
N ARG A 100 -6.11 17.93 -13.75
CA ARG A 100 -6.50 19.07 -12.89
C ARG A 100 -6.63 20.39 -13.65
N THR A 101 -6.09 20.48 -14.87
CA THR A 101 -6.11 21.73 -15.64
C THR A 101 -7.48 22.04 -16.23
N SER A 102 -8.19 21.04 -16.78
CA SER A 102 -9.55 21.24 -17.31
C SER A 102 -10.41 19.97 -17.29
N ARG A 103 -11.74 20.13 -17.33
CA ARG A 103 -12.69 19.01 -17.39
C ARG A 103 -12.50 18.15 -18.64
N VAL A 104 -12.21 18.79 -19.79
CA VAL A 104 -12.01 18.09 -21.07
C VAL A 104 -10.75 17.23 -21.02
N LEU A 105 -9.65 17.77 -20.51
CA LEU A 105 -8.40 17.03 -20.36
C LEU A 105 -8.54 15.88 -19.36
N ASN A 106 -9.31 16.08 -18.29
CA ASN A 106 -9.66 14.99 -17.38
C ASN A 106 -10.44 13.87 -18.08
N MET A 107 -11.41 14.19 -18.93
CA MET A 107 -12.15 13.19 -19.71
C MET A 107 -11.22 12.46 -20.68
N MET A 108 -10.38 13.18 -21.42
CA MET A 108 -9.41 12.61 -22.35
C MET A 108 -8.47 11.60 -21.66
N VAL A 109 -7.93 11.92 -20.48
CA VAL A 109 -7.10 10.97 -19.72
C VAL A 109 -7.91 9.80 -19.16
N THR A 110 -9.14 10.04 -18.73
CA THR A 110 -10.00 9.00 -18.11
C THR A 110 -10.50 8.00 -19.14
N GLU A 111 -10.90 8.45 -20.34
CA GLU A 111 -11.36 7.58 -21.43
C GLU A 111 -10.21 6.71 -21.97
N ASN A 112 -9.01 7.28 -22.07
CA ASN A 112 -7.80 6.56 -22.48
C ASN A 112 -7.12 5.76 -21.35
N ALA A 113 -7.66 5.79 -20.13
CA ALA A 113 -7.01 5.17 -18.96
C ALA A 113 -6.69 3.67 -19.15
N PRO A 114 -7.59 2.82 -19.70
CA PRO A 114 -7.28 1.40 -19.88
C PRO A 114 -6.09 1.18 -20.82
N ALA A 115 -5.99 1.94 -21.91
CA ALA A 115 -4.87 1.85 -22.85
C ALA A 115 -3.56 2.30 -22.22
N LEU A 116 -3.59 3.41 -21.46
CA LEU A 116 -2.44 3.91 -20.72
C LEU A 116 -1.96 2.88 -19.70
N VAL A 117 -2.85 2.33 -18.87
CA VAL A 117 -2.43 1.38 -17.84
C VAL A 117 -1.87 0.09 -18.47
N ARG A 118 -2.44 -0.41 -19.57
CA ARG A 118 -1.86 -1.55 -20.32
C ARG A 118 -0.44 -1.25 -20.79
N TYR A 119 -0.20 -0.06 -21.36
CA TYR A 119 1.14 0.36 -21.78
C TYR A 119 2.11 0.42 -20.60
N TRP A 120 1.70 1.04 -19.48
CA TRP A 120 2.52 1.16 -18.28
C TRP A 120 2.87 -0.19 -17.66
N VAL A 121 1.89 -1.10 -17.56
CA VAL A 121 2.13 -2.47 -17.09
C VAL A 121 3.14 -3.20 -17.97
N LYS A 122 3.02 -3.07 -19.30
CA LYS A 122 3.89 -3.78 -20.26
C LYS A 122 5.30 -3.20 -20.36
N HIS A 123 5.46 -1.88 -20.26
CA HIS A 123 6.71 -1.19 -20.65
C HIS A 123 7.37 -0.40 -19.53
N ARG A 124 6.67 -0.10 -18.42
CA ARG A 124 7.19 0.78 -17.35
C ARG A 124 7.19 0.12 -15.97
N MET A 125 6.47 -0.98 -15.75
CA MET A 125 6.49 -1.71 -14.48
C MET A 125 7.58 -2.80 -14.50
N GLY A 126 8.33 -2.93 -13.41
CA GLY A 126 9.34 -3.97 -13.28
C GLY A 126 8.74 -5.33 -12.92
N ASN A 127 9.52 -6.40 -13.11
CA ASN A 127 9.10 -7.77 -12.84
C ASN A 127 8.62 -7.96 -11.39
N LEU A 128 9.36 -7.43 -10.41
CA LEU A 128 9.01 -7.51 -8.99
C LEU A 128 7.64 -6.87 -8.70
N HIS A 129 7.31 -5.76 -9.36
CA HIS A 129 6.02 -5.08 -9.18
C HIS A 129 4.86 -5.99 -9.61
N LEU A 130 4.99 -6.62 -10.77
CA LEU A 130 3.93 -7.45 -11.36
C LEU A 130 3.83 -8.82 -10.69
N GLN A 131 4.93 -9.36 -10.16
CA GLN A 131 4.92 -10.60 -9.41
C GLN A 131 4.19 -10.45 -8.07
N LEU A 132 4.48 -9.39 -7.32
CA LEU A 132 3.86 -9.15 -6.02
C LEU A 132 2.44 -8.57 -6.14
N TYR A 133 2.21 -7.73 -7.16
CA TYR A 133 0.92 -7.09 -7.42
C TYR A 133 0.49 -7.35 -8.86
N PRO A 134 -0.10 -8.54 -9.14
CA PRO A 134 -0.51 -8.89 -10.48
C PRO A 134 -1.51 -7.89 -11.04
N ALA A 135 -1.35 -7.55 -12.31
CA ALA A 135 -2.26 -6.65 -13.00
C ALA A 135 -3.68 -7.24 -13.00
N PRO A 136 -4.72 -6.42 -12.77
CA PRO A 136 -6.11 -6.85 -12.92
C PRO A 136 -6.37 -7.40 -14.32
N ARG A 137 -7.44 -8.20 -14.48
CA ARG A 137 -7.88 -8.66 -15.81
C ARG A 137 -8.05 -7.46 -16.75
N PRO A 138 -7.76 -7.57 -18.06
CA PRO A 138 -7.79 -6.44 -19.00
C PRO A 138 -9.06 -5.58 -18.96
N ASN A 139 -10.20 -6.21 -18.64
CA ASN A 139 -11.51 -5.56 -18.57
C ASN A 139 -11.76 -4.79 -17.24
N ALA A 140 -10.89 -4.98 -16.26
CA ALA A 140 -10.91 -4.35 -14.94
C ALA A 140 -9.66 -3.48 -14.69
N ILE A 141 -8.77 -3.35 -15.68
CA ILE A 141 -7.60 -2.48 -15.59
C ILE A 141 -8.06 -1.02 -15.67
N ASP A 142 -7.83 -0.28 -14.59
CA ASP A 142 -8.22 1.11 -14.47
C ASP A 142 -7.11 1.95 -13.81
N PHE A 143 -7.18 3.27 -13.98
CA PHE A 143 -6.25 4.25 -13.44
C PHE A 143 -5.97 4.11 -11.93
N PRO A 144 -6.93 3.72 -11.06
CA PRO A 144 -6.67 3.48 -9.65
C PRO A 144 -5.59 2.42 -9.37
N PHE A 145 -5.45 1.40 -10.22
CA PHE A 145 -4.38 0.41 -10.10
C PHE A 145 -3.01 1.06 -10.27
N LEU A 146 -2.83 1.84 -11.35
CA LEU A 146 -1.58 2.57 -11.62
C LEU A 146 -1.23 3.55 -10.50
N LEU A 147 -2.22 4.28 -9.98
CA LEU A 147 -2.02 5.19 -8.85
C LEU A 147 -1.62 4.47 -7.57
N THR A 148 -2.17 3.28 -7.32
CA THR A 148 -1.83 2.48 -6.15
C THR A 148 -0.41 1.93 -6.25
N MET A 149 -0.03 1.41 -7.43
CA MET A 149 1.34 0.97 -7.69
C MET A 149 2.35 2.11 -7.57
N ARG A 150 2.04 3.28 -8.13
CA ARG A 150 2.88 4.47 -7.98
C ARG A 150 3.03 4.88 -6.51
N ARG A 151 1.96 4.86 -5.73
CA ARG A 151 2.02 5.17 -4.28
C ARG A 151 2.95 4.22 -3.53
N ARG A 152 2.87 2.91 -3.79
CA ARG A 152 3.76 1.90 -3.19
C ARG A 152 5.22 2.09 -3.57
N HIS A 153 5.46 2.37 -4.85
CA HIS A 153 6.82 2.60 -5.33
C HIS A 153 7.43 3.88 -4.73
N ILE A 154 6.69 4.99 -4.70
CA ILE A 154 7.12 6.23 -4.05
C ILE A 154 7.37 6.03 -2.55
N ALA A 155 6.50 5.27 -1.86
CA ALA A 155 6.69 4.94 -0.45
C ALA A 155 8.01 4.17 -0.23
N SER A 156 8.32 3.22 -1.12
CA SER A 156 9.55 2.42 -1.06
C SER A 156 10.79 3.28 -1.32
N ILE A 157 10.78 4.15 -2.33
CA ILE A 157 11.85 5.11 -2.61
C ILE A 157 12.12 6.00 -1.39
N ARG A 158 11.05 6.55 -0.80
CA ARG A 158 11.16 7.45 0.35
C ARG A 158 11.71 6.72 1.58
N LEU A 159 11.22 5.52 1.88
CA LEU A 159 11.73 4.74 3.00
C LEU A 159 13.19 4.37 2.78
N THR A 160 13.53 3.87 1.59
CA THR A 160 14.90 3.50 1.22
C THR A 160 15.86 4.68 1.39
N ARG A 161 15.44 5.88 0.96
CA ARG A 161 16.22 7.10 1.17
C ARG A 161 16.47 7.36 2.65
N GLN A 162 15.43 7.33 3.50
CA GLN A 162 15.59 7.55 4.93
C GLN A 162 16.47 6.50 5.62
N LEU A 163 16.40 5.25 5.16
CA LEU A 163 17.26 4.18 5.64
C LEU A 163 18.72 4.39 5.20
N ALA A 164 18.95 4.77 3.94
CA ALA A 164 20.29 5.05 3.42
C ALA A 164 20.91 6.27 4.11
N ASP A 165 20.15 7.36 4.29
CA ASP A 165 20.60 8.56 5.01
C ASP A 165 20.99 8.21 6.46
N HIS A 166 20.29 7.26 7.10
CA HIS A 166 20.64 6.76 8.43
C HIS A 166 21.95 5.95 8.45
N LEU A 167 22.31 5.28 7.35
CA LEU A 167 23.54 4.50 7.24
C LEU A 167 24.77 5.36 6.94
N VAL A 168 24.61 6.38 6.09
CA VAL A 168 25.72 7.27 5.70
C VAL A 168 26.10 8.21 6.85
N GLY A 169 25.15 8.62 7.69
CA GLY A 169 25.37 9.68 8.69
C GLY A 169 25.66 11.04 8.04
N GLU A 170 26.13 12.02 8.83
CA GLU A 170 26.61 13.33 8.33
C GLU A 170 28.05 13.27 7.78
N ALA A 171 28.74 12.14 7.89
CA ALA A 171 30.20 12.06 7.83
C ALA A 171 30.82 11.76 6.44
N VAL A 172 30.05 11.79 5.35
CA VAL A 172 30.59 11.47 4.01
C VAL A 172 30.37 12.61 3.02
N GLU A 173 30.98 13.76 3.30
CA GLU A 173 31.04 14.89 2.35
C GLU A 173 32.16 14.73 1.30
N GLN A 174 32.99 13.69 1.37
CA GLN A 174 34.01 13.38 0.35
C GLN A 174 33.78 12.00 -0.28
N VAL A 175 32.85 11.93 -1.24
CA VAL A 175 32.52 10.68 -1.94
C VAL A 175 33.41 10.52 -3.19
N CYS A 176 34.33 9.56 -3.15
CA CYS A 176 35.06 9.07 -4.33
C CYS A 176 34.07 8.51 -5.39
N PRO A 177 34.34 8.64 -6.71
CA PRO A 177 33.45 8.10 -7.77
C PRO A 177 33.09 6.61 -7.59
N ARG A 178 34.04 5.78 -7.14
CA ARG A 178 33.83 4.34 -6.86
C ARG A 178 32.84 4.13 -5.70
N GLN A 179 32.92 4.97 -4.67
CA GLN A 179 32.01 4.93 -3.52
C GLN A 179 30.60 5.38 -3.92
N LYS A 180 30.47 6.35 -4.83
CA LYS A 180 29.17 6.76 -5.40
C LYS A 180 28.49 5.63 -6.17
N GLN A 181 29.25 4.88 -6.96
CA GLN A 181 28.73 3.72 -7.69
C GLN A 181 28.30 2.59 -6.75
N LEU A 182 29.11 2.28 -5.72
CA LEU A 182 28.74 1.32 -4.68
C LEU A 182 27.43 1.73 -3.99
N TRP A 183 27.30 2.99 -3.58
CA TRP A 183 26.09 3.52 -2.95
C TRP A 183 24.85 3.45 -3.85
N THR A 184 25.03 3.60 -5.16
CA THR A 184 23.93 3.45 -6.12
C THR A 184 23.44 2.00 -6.15
N SER A 185 24.37 1.04 -6.23
CA SER A 185 24.06 -0.40 -6.19
C SER A 185 23.36 -0.81 -4.87
N VAL A 186 23.89 -0.31 -3.76
CA VAL A 186 23.32 -0.43 -2.41
C VAL A 186 21.87 0.06 -2.38
N TYR A 187 21.63 1.28 -2.88
CA TYR A 187 20.32 1.89 -2.88
C TYR A 187 19.32 1.08 -3.71
N GLU A 188 19.73 0.61 -4.89
CA GLU A 188 18.89 -0.24 -5.74
C GLU A 188 18.54 -1.58 -5.08
N ARG A 189 19.51 -2.23 -4.43
CA ARG A 189 19.29 -3.47 -3.68
C ARG A 189 18.33 -3.25 -2.52
N MET A 190 18.55 -2.21 -1.71
CA MET A 190 17.67 -1.85 -0.61
C MET A 190 16.26 -1.53 -1.11
N LEU A 191 16.12 -0.82 -2.23
CA LEU A 191 14.82 -0.46 -2.80
C LEU A 191 13.97 -1.70 -3.13
N ARG A 192 14.57 -2.73 -3.72
CA ARG A 192 13.88 -4.00 -4.02
C ARG A 192 13.44 -4.70 -2.74
N LEU A 193 14.30 -4.75 -1.72
CA LEU A 193 14.01 -5.38 -0.43
C LEU A 193 12.92 -4.62 0.34
N VAL A 194 13.01 -3.30 0.41
CA VAL A 194 12.00 -2.42 1.03
C VAL A 194 10.65 -2.56 0.34
N PHE A 195 10.63 -2.71 -0.99
CA PHE A 195 9.39 -2.96 -1.72
C PHE A 195 8.76 -4.31 -1.33
N GLY A 196 9.57 -5.37 -1.17
CA GLY A 196 9.12 -6.68 -0.69
C GLY A 196 8.61 -6.65 0.77
N VAL A 197 9.31 -5.95 1.67
CA VAL A 197 8.84 -5.72 3.05
C VAL A 197 7.53 -4.94 3.05
N GLY A 198 7.39 -3.93 2.19
CA GLY A 198 6.16 -3.18 2.00
C GLY A 198 4.99 -4.07 1.57
N TYR A 199 5.23 -5.01 0.65
CA TYR A 199 4.24 -6.02 0.27
C TYR A 199 3.84 -6.92 1.43
N PHE A 200 4.82 -7.45 2.17
CA PHE A 200 4.55 -8.31 3.32
C PHE A 200 3.66 -7.61 4.35
N LEU A 201 4.01 -6.36 4.72
CA LEU A 201 3.22 -5.57 5.67
C LEU A 201 1.82 -5.21 5.13
N ASP A 202 1.68 -4.95 3.83
CA ASP A 202 0.38 -4.68 3.20
C ASP A 202 -0.54 -5.90 3.27
N GLU A 203 -0.04 -7.10 2.97
CA GLU A 203 -0.81 -8.35 3.06
C GLU A 203 -1.09 -8.75 4.51
N HIS A 204 -0.12 -8.59 5.41
CA HIS A 204 -0.30 -8.83 6.84
C HIS A 204 -1.40 -7.93 7.41
N ARG A 205 -1.36 -6.62 7.10
CA ARG A 205 -2.43 -5.66 7.44
C ARG A 205 -3.78 -6.11 6.87
N ARG A 206 -3.83 -6.53 5.60
CA ARG A 206 -5.08 -7.00 4.97
C ARG A 206 -5.70 -8.16 5.75
N LEU A 207 -4.90 -9.16 6.12
CA LEU A 207 -5.35 -10.34 6.86
C LEU A 207 -5.80 -10.02 8.29
N LEU A 208 -5.11 -9.11 8.98
CA LEU A 208 -5.56 -8.63 10.30
C LEU A 208 -6.91 -7.92 10.22
N LEU A 209 -7.08 -7.05 9.23
CA LEU A 209 -8.35 -6.34 9.03
C LEU A 209 -9.47 -7.29 8.62
N GLU A 210 -9.19 -8.32 7.83
CA GLU A 210 -10.14 -9.37 7.47
C GLU A 210 -10.56 -10.19 8.70
N ARG A 211 -9.62 -10.56 9.58
CA ARG A 211 -9.92 -11.24 10.85
C ARG A 211 -10.84 -10.41 11.76
N ASP A 212 -10.55 -9.12 11.89
CA ASP A 212 -11.21 -8.27 12.88
C ASP A 212 -12.52 -7.65 12.37
N LEU A 213 -12.59 -7.32 11.09
CA LEU A 213 -13.74 -6.66 10.44
C LEU A 213 -14.52 -7.57 9.48
N GLY A 214 -13.96 -8.70 9.04
CA GLY A 214 -14.57 -9.55 8.00
C GLY A 214 -15.83 -10.31 8.41
N HIS A 215 -16.24 -10.22 9.68
CA HIS A 215 -17.46 -10.84 10.19
C HIS A 215 -18.40 -9.77 10.74
N ILE A 216 -19.65 -9.78 10.26
CA ILE A 216 -20.73 -8.94 10.81
C ILE A 216 -20.99 -9.43 12.24
N ARG A 217 -20.55 -8.66 13.24
CA ARG A 217 -20.75 -8.99 14.66
C ARG A 217 -22.03 -8.31 15.18
N PRO A 218 -22.78 -8.96 16.08
CA PRO A 218 -23.81 -8.27 16.86
C PRO A 218 -23.17 -7.08 17.57
N ARG A 219 -23.80 -5.90 17.52
CA ARG A 219 -23.32 -4.64 18.12
C ARG A 219 -23.45 -4.63 19.66
N SER A 220 -23.00 -5.69 20.32
CA SER A 220 -23.16 -5.89 21.75
C SER A 220 -22.13 -5.15 22.60
N ARG A 221 -21.04 -4.65 22.00
CA ARG A 221 -20.06 -3.78 22.66
C ARG A 221 -19.88 -2.50 21.86
N ILE A 222 -20.20 -1.36 22.47
CA ILE A 222 -19.85 -0.03 21.95
C ILE A 222 -18.44 0.28 22.47
N GLY A 223 -17.51 0.57 21.56
CA GLY A 223 -16.14 0.93 21.93
C GLY A 223 -15.10 0.57 20.88
N TYR A 224 -14.33 1.56 20.44
CA TYR A 224 -13.14 1.37 19.63
C TYR A 224 -11.93 1.12 20.54
N HIS A 225 -11.34 -0.07 20.44
CA HIS A 225 -10.15 -0.43 21.21
C HIS A 225 -9.10 -1.10 20.34
N VAL A 226 -7.86 -0.64 20.46
CA VAL A 226 -6.68 -1.31 19.91
C VAL A 226 -6.14 -2.21 21.01
N ARG A 227 -5.96 -3.50 20.70
CA ARG A 227 -5.39 -4.47 21.62
C ARG A 227 -4.22 -5.19 20.96
N THR A 228 -3.29 -5.64 21.76
CA THR A 228 -2.24 -6.53 21.30
C THR A 228 -2.81 -7.93 21.05
N THR A 229 -2.46 -8.55 19.93
CA THR A 229 -2.83 -9.94 19.59
C THR A 229 -1.61 -10.77 19.20
N PRO A 230 -1.66 -12.11 19.37
CA PRO A 230 -0.60 -12.98 18.87
C PRO A 230 -0.40 -12.84 17.36
N GLY A 231 0.76 -13.29 16.87
CA GLY A 231 1.07 -13.37 15.45
C GLY A 231 0.13 -14.30 14.68
N ILE A 232 0.20 -14.23 13.35
CA ILE A 232 -0.59 -15.05 12.42
C ILE A 232 0.35 -15.89 11.53
N PRO A 233 1.17 -16.79 12.10
CA PRO A 233 2.30 -17.40 11.41
C PRO A 233 1.91 -18.23 10.18
N GLU A 234 0.77 -18.93 10.23
CA GLU A 234 0.27 -19.72 9.09
C GLU A 234 -0.09 -18.83 7.90
N GLN A 235 -0.74 -17.71 8.17
CA GLN A 235 -1.08 -16.70 7.17
C GLN A 235 0.19 -16.02 6.65
N GLU A 236 1.14 -15.69 7.52
CA GLU A 236 2.43 -15.11 7.15
C GLU A 236 3.23 -16.05 6.26
N ARG A 237 3.18 -17.37 6.50
CA ARG A 237 3.80 -18.39 5.64
C ARG A 237 3.24 -18.33 4.22
N ALA A 238 1.93 -18.11 4.07
CA ALA A 238 1.30 -17.95 2.75
C ALA A 238 1.73 -16.66 2.04
N ILE A 239 1.99 -15.57 2.77
CA ILE A 239 2.55 -14.33 2.22
C ILE A 239 4.00 -14.57 1.78
N LEU A 240 4.82 -15.19 2.63
CA LEU A 240 6.24 -15.45 2.37
C LEU A 240 6.47 -16.34 1.15
N LYS A 241 5.57 -17.30 0.89
CA LYS A 241 5.62 -18.15 -0.31
C LYS A 241 5.49 -17.35 -1.62
N LYS A 242 4.86 -16.17 -1.60
CA LYS A 242 4.71 -15.29 -2.78
C LYS A 242 5.94 -14.41 -3.02
N LEU A 243 6.77 -14.21 -2.00
CA LEU A 243 8.06 -13.51 -2.13
C LEU A 243 9.08 -14.42 -2.84
N ASP A 244 10.04 -13.78 -3.51
CA ASP A 244 11.14 -14.45 -4.19
C ASP A 244 11.89 -15.38 -3.23
N ALA A 245 11.89 -16.68 -3.55
CA ALA A 245 12.54 -17.72 -2.75
C ALA A 245 13.99 -17.38 -2.35
N PRO A 246 14.89 -16.97 -3.27
CA PRO A 246 16.28 -16.68 -2.90
C PRO A 246 16.45 -15.40 -2.07
N LEU A 247 15.41 -14.57 -1.96
CA LEU A 247 15.46 -13.29 -1.26
C LEU A 247 14.68 -13.29 0.07
N ARG A 248 14.02 -14.40 0.44
CA ARG A 248 13.14 -14.48 1.63
C ARG A 248 13.84 -14.05 2.91
N LEU A 249 15.06 -14.51 3.11
CA LEU A 249 15.84 -14.21 4.30
C LEU A 249 16.31 -12.75 4.32
N GLN A 250 16.69 -12.20 3.17
CA GLN A 250 17.11 -10.81 3.02
C GLN A 250 15.92 -9.86 3.22
N TYR A 251 14.70 -10.23 2.83
CA TYR A 251 13.52 -9.44 3.15
C TYR A 251 13.27 -9.40 4.66
N PHE A 252 13.45 -10.53 5.37
CA PHE A 252 13.35 -10.57 6.82
C PHE A 252 14.40 -9.67 7.49
N TYR A 253 15.65 -9.74 7.06
CA TYR A 253 16.70 -8.86 7.59
C TYR A 253 16.45 -7.38 7.29
N MET A 254 15.92 -7.06 6.11
CA MET A 254 15.49 -5.70 5.80
C MET A 254 14.34 -5.25 6.71
N TYR A 255 13.38 -6.13 7.03
CA TYR A 255 12.35 -5.84 8.02
C TYR A 255 12.94 -5.55 9.41
N CYS A 256 13.84 -6.40 9.90
CA CYS A 256 14.55 -6.18 11.17
C CYS A 256 15.28 -4.83 11.16
N PHE A 257 15.95 -4.49 10.06
CA PHE A 257 16.63 -3.22 9.91
C PHE A 257 15.67 -2.03 9.93
N VAL A 258 14.53 -2.10 9.21
CA VAL A 258 13.48 -1.08 9.26
C VAL A 258 12.99 -0.85 10.69
N VAL A 259 12.70 -1.94 11.41
CA VAL A 259 12.25 -1.88 12.81
C VAL A 259 13.32 -1.29 13.72
N GLN A 260 14.58 -1.68 13.53
CA GLN A 260 15.70 -1.15 14.29
C GLN A 260 15.86 0.37 14.11
N VAL A 261 15.90 0.85 12.87
CA VAL A 261 15.99 2.30 12.57
C VAL A 261 14.79 3.05 13.15
N LEU A 262 13.59 2.48 13.00
CA LEU A 262 12.36 3.05 13.52
C LEU A 262 12.40 3.20 15.05
N LEU A 263 12.79 2.14 15.77
CA LEU A 263 12.91 2.17 17.22
C LEU A 263 14.01 3.12 17.68
N GLN A 264 15.16 3.17 17.00
CA GLN A 264 16.26 4.09 17.31
C GLN A 264 15.85 5.56 17.16
N LYS A 265 15.20 5.92 16.04
CA LYS A 265 14.76 7.31 15.77
C LYS A 265 13.63 7.79 16.67
N MET A 266 12.95 6.86 17.34
CA MET A 266 11.88 7.09 18.31
C MET A 266 12.34 6.99 19.77
N ARG A 267 13.63 6.82 20.02
CA ARG A 267 14.21 7.01 21.35
C ARG A 267 14.63 8.47 21.51
N PRO A 268 14.39 9.09 22.67
CA PRO A 268 14.95 10.39 22.97
C PRO A 268 16.49 10.30 22.93
N SER A 269 17.16 11.36 22.44
CA SER A 269 18.62 11.39 22.44
C SER A 269 19.14 11.36 23.88
N ASN A 270 20.11 10.47 24.15
CA ASN A 270 20.76 10.42 25.46
C ASN A 270 21.57 11.69 25.77
N SER A 271 21.96 12.46 24.74
CA SER A 271 22.82 13.64 24.86
C SER A 271 22.13 14.93 25.31
N ALA A 272 20.79 15.00 25.33
CA ALA A 272 20.09 16.16 25.88
C ALA A 272 20.04 16.05 27.42
N GLY A 273 20.62 17.02 28.12
CA GLY A 273 20.61 17.10 29.58
C GLY A 273 19.18 17.16 30.14
N ALA A 274 18.99 16.73 31.38
CA ALA A 274 17.68 16.71 32.06
C ALA A 274 16.96 18.07 32.03
N VAL A 275 17.71 19.17 32.05
CA VAL A 275 17.20 20.55 32.01
C VAL A 275 16.66 20.93 30.63
N GLU A 276 17.33 20.52 29.55
CA GLU A 276 16.86 20.77 28.18
C GLU A 276 15.61 19.92 27.86
N LYS A 277 15.56 18.69 28.41
CA LYS A 277 14.38 17.80 28.34
C LYS A 277 13.16 18.39 29.04
N PHE A 278 13.35 19.01 30.20
CA PHE A 278 12.29 19.65 30.97
C PHE A 278 11.78 20.94 30.31
N LEU A 279 12.70 21.82 29.87
CA LEU A 279 12.36 23.08 29.22
C LEU A 279 11.66 22.89 27.85
N ARG A 280 11.98 21.82 27.12
CA ARG A 280 11.32 21.49 25.85
C ARG A 280 10.05 20.63 26.02
N GLY A 281 9.64 20.31 27.24
CA GLY A 281 8.44 19.51 27.51
C GLY A 281 8.52 18.07 26.96
N TRP A 282 9.72 17.52 26.83
CA TRP A 282 9.88 16.13 26.37
C TRP A 282 9.43 15.19 27.49
N SER A 283 8.40 14.38 27.24
CA SER A 283 8.15 13.25 28.13
C SER A 283 9.34 12.30 28.07
N ASN A 284 9.91 11.95 29.21
CA ASN A 284 11.01 10.99 29.30
C ASN A 284 10.66 9.57 28.82
N GLN A 285 9.37 9.29 28.55
CA GLN A 285 8.93 7.99 28.09
C GLN A 285 9.16 7.81 26.58
N PRO A 286 9.87 6.74 26.16
CA PRO A 286 9.97 6.37 24.75
C PRO A 286 8.59 6.05 24.17
N ALA A 287 8.45 6.10 22.85
CA ALA A 287 7.21 5.67 22.21
C ALA A 287 6.88 4.22 22.59
N CYS A 288 5.62 3.97 22.95
CA CYS A 288 5.15 2.63 23.31
C CYS A 288 5.33 1.67 22.12
N SER A 289 5.83 0.46 22.36
CA SER A 289 6.01 -0.56 21.32
C SER A 289 4.71 -0.90 20.60
N GLU A 290 3.58 -0.86 21.31
CA GLU A 290 2.24 -1.07 20.75
C GLU A 290 1.85 0.04 19.77
N ASP A 291 2.17 1.29 20.08
CA ASP A 291 1.91 2.42 19.19
C ASP A 291 2.78 2.33 17.92
N MET A 292 4.02 1.89 18.09
CA MET A 292 4.93 1.65 16.96
C MET A 292 4.44 0.49 16.08
N ALA A 293 3.95 -0.59 16.68
CA ALA A 293 3.34 -1.71 15.96
C ALA A 293 2.07 -1.27 15.22
N PHE A 294 1.16 -0.56 15.89
CA PHE A 294 -0.04 0.00 15.29
C PHE A 294 0.28 0.88 14.10
N PHE A 295 1.29 1.75 14.23
CA PHE A 295 1.72 2.66 13.19
C PHE A 295 2.39 1.95 12.01
N LEU A 296 3.27 0.98 12.28
CA LEU A 296 3.93 0.18 11.23
C LEU A 296 2.92 -0.64 10.43
N ILE A 297 2.03 -1.36 11.12
CA ILE A 297 1.05 -2.24 10.48
C ILE A 297 -0.01 -1.43 9.73
N LEU A 298 -0.74 -0.53 10.41
CA LEU A 298 -1.85 0.18 9.76
C LEU A 298 -1.39 1.32 8.85
N GLY A 299 -0.26 1.95 9.18
CA GLY A 299 0.29 3.04 8.38
C GLY A 299 1.13 2.56 7.20
N GLY A 300 1.73 1.38 7.30
CA GLY A 300 2.62 0.82 6.30
C GLY A 300 3.89 1.64 6.08
N ILE A 301 4.73 1.16 5.16
CA ILE A 301 6.05 1.76 4.87
C ILE A 301 5.97 3.24 4.44
N GLY A 302 4.85 3.67 3.84
CA GLY A 302 4.67 5.05 3.40
C GLY A 302 4.50 6.05 4.54
N ARG A 303 3.89 5.63 5.66
CA ARG A 303 3.78 6.46 6.88
C ARG A 303 5.07 6.41 7.67
N VAL A 304 5.73 5.25 7.73
CA VAL A 304 7.06 5.10 8.32
C VAL A 304 8.07 6.02 7.65
N ALA A 305 8.14 6.05 6.33
CA ALA A 305 9.03 6.95 5.59
C ALA A 305 8.79 8.43 5.96
N LYS A 306 7.53 8.85 6.10
CA LYS A 306 7.18 10.23 6.48
C LYS A 306 7.60 10.55 7.91
N LEU A 307 7.43 9.61 8.83
CA LEU A 307 7.84 9.77 10.22
C LEU A 307 9.36 9.85 10.33
N LEU A 308 10.10 8.98 9.65
CA LEU A 308 11.57 9.02 9.66
C LEU A 308 12.13 10.33 9.06
N ALA A 309 11.44 10.89 8.06
CA ALA A 309 11.81 12.17 7.46
C ALA A 309 11.57 13.39 8.37
N CYS A 310 10.87 13.25 9.50
CA CYS A 310 10.75 14.36 10.45
C CYS A 310 12.12 14.62 11.12
N PRO A 311 12.62 15.86 11.11
CA PRO A 311 13.95 16.22 11.60
C PRO A 311 14.11 15.99 13.11
N THR A 312 13.11 16.37 13.90
CA THR A 312 13.19 16.37 15.36
C THR A 312 12.42 15.22 16.00
N TYR A 313 12.88 14.76 17.17
CA TYR A 313 12.19 13.74 17.96
C TYR A 313 10.76 14.15 18.34
N SER A 314 10.57 15.42 18.74
CA SER A 314 9.26 15.97 19.11
C SER A 314 8.28 15.94 17.93
N GLU A 315 8.72 16.28 16.72
CA GLU A 315 7.90 16.17 15.52
C GLU A 315 7.51 14.73 15.20
N ARG A 316 8.44 13.78 15.31
CA ARG A 316 8.15 12.34 15.11
C ARG A 316 7.10 11.85 16.09
N ARG A 317 7.25 12.19 17.38
CA ARG A 317 6.31 11.81 18.43
C ARG A 317 4.94 12.43 18.21
N ARG A 318 4.88 13.71 17.83
CA ARG A 318 3.63 14.39 17.46
C ARG A 318 2.99 13.74 16.24
N TYR A 319 3.77 13.36 15.23
CA TYR A 319 3.26 12.67 14.04
C TYR A 319 2.62 11.33 14.38
N LEU A 320 3.30 10.52 15.20
CA LEU A 320 2.78 9.24 15.69
C LEU A 320 1.47 9.41 16.47
N LEU A 321 1.45 10.33 17.44
CA LEU A 321 0.26 10.61 18.24
C LEU A 321 -0.91 11.08 17.36
N THR A 322 -0.64 12.01 16.44
CA THR A 322 -1.65 12.53 15.49
C THR A 322 -2.22 11.41 14.63
N TYR A 323 -1.37 10.48 14.18
CA TYR A 323 -1.84 9.32 13.42
C TYR A 323 -2.80 8.46 14.24
N ARG A 324 -2.45 8.15 15.50
CA ARG A 324 -3.30 7.36 16.41
C ARG A 324 -4.63 8.05 16.69
N THR A 325 -4.62 9.35 17.01
CA THR A 325 -5.85 10.12 17.29
C THR A 325 -6.73 10.25 16.06
N HIS A 326 -6.14 10.37 14.87
CA HIS A 326 -6.89 10.44 13.62
C HIS A 326 -7.58 9.13 13.24
N MET A 327 -7.05 7.98 13.68
CA MET A 327 -7.67 6.67 13.45
C MET A 327 -8.85 6.38 14.40
N SER A 328 -8.91 7.02 15.57
CA SER A 328 -9.98 6.78 16.54
C SER A 328 -11.28 7.52 16.17
N PRO A 329 -12.43 6.81 16.11
CA PRO A 329 -13.74 7.43 15.87
C PRO A 329 -14.17 8.43 16.93
N HIS A 330 -13.62 8.33 18.14
CA HIS A 330 -14.00 9.17 19.28
C HIS A 330 -13.23 10.49 19.33
N THR A 331 -12.05 10.56 18.71
CA THR A 331 -11.15 11.72 18.81
C THR A 331 -11.01 12.50 17.51
N SER A 332 -11.45 11.97 16.38
CA SER A 332 -11.30 12.59 15.07
C SER A 332 -12.60 12.61 14.29
N LYS A 333 -12.86 13.68 13.54
CA LYS A 333 -13.99 13.75 12.58
C LYS A 333 -13.65 13.10 11.23
N CYS A 334 -12.37 12.91 10.93
CA CYS A 334 -11.90 12.41 9.64
C CYS A 334 -11.48 10.93 9.68
N TRP A 335 -11.74 10.20 10.77
CA TRP A 335 -11.34 8.80 10.96
C TRP A 335 -11.72 7.89 9.80
N ARG A 336 -12.92 8.04 9.23
CA ARG A 336 -13.36 7.25 8.07
C ARG A 336 -12.41 7.37 6.88
N ARG A 337 -11.84 8.56 6.63
CA ARG A 337 -10.85 8.77 5.56
C ARG A 337 -9.55 8.04 5.87
N HIS A 338 -9.11 8.11 7.12
CA HIS A 338 -7.89 7.42 7.56
C HIS A 338 -8.02 5.90 7.49
N TRP A 339 -9.17 5.35 7.82
CA TRP A 339 -9.46 3.92 7.66
C TRP A 339 -9.58 3.47 6.20
N LYS A 340 -10.13 4.32 5.33
CA LYS A 340 -10.08 4.10 3.87
C LYS A 340 -8.64 4.07 3.35
N ASP A 341 -7.81 5.00 3.80
CA ASP A 341 -6.38 5.02 3.46
C ASP A 341 -5.65 3.76 3.98
N ALA A 342 -6.06 3.24 5.14
CA ALA A 342 -5.58 1.98 5.71
C ALA A 342 -6.19 0.72 5.07
N GLY A 343 -6.98 0.86 4.01
CA GLY A 343 -7.50 -0.24 3.19
C GLY A 343 -8.93 -0.70 3.50
N VAL A 344 -9.64 -0.07 4.44
CA VAL A 344 -11.06 -0.38 4.73
C VAL A 344 -11.96 0.42 3.79
N VAL A 345 -12.30 -0.19 2.65
CA VAL A 345 -13.07 0.48 1.59
C VAL A 345 -14.59 0.29 1.69
N SER A 346 -15.04 -0.79 2.32
CA SER A 346 -16.47 -1.11 2.45
C SER A 346 -17.15 -0.15 3.44
N PRO A 347 -18.24 0.54 3.04
CA PRO A 347 -19.00 1.40 3.95
C PRO A 347 -19.50 0.66 5.20
N ALA A 348 -19.99 -0.58 5.03
CA ALA A 348 -20.48 -1.39 6.14
C ALA A 348 -19.38 -1.69 7.16
N LEU A 349 -18.18 -2.05 6.70
CA LEU A 349 -17.04 -2.29 7.59
C LEU A 349 -16.62 -1.02 8.32
N LEU A 350 -16.71 0.15 7.67
CA LEU A 350 -16.44 1.42 8.33
C LEU A 350 -17.44 1.71 9.45
N ASP A 351 -18.71 1.37 9.27
CA ASP A 351 -19.76 1.58 10.27
C ASP A 351 -19.57 0.72 11.52
N ASP A 352 -18.84 -0.40 11.40
CA ASP A 352 -18.56 -1.30 12.52
C ASP A 352 -17.32 -0.90 13.34
N ILE A 353 -16.41 -0.08 12.79
CA ILE A 353 -15.17 0.34 13.47
C ILE A 353 -15.41 0.96 14.87
N PRO A 354 -16.39 1.85 15.10
CA PRO A 354 -16.67 2.39 16.43
C PRO A 354 -17.05 1.34 17.49
N CYS A 355 -17.40 0.14 17.06
CA CYS A 355 -17.81 -0.98 17.92
C CYS A 355 -16.86 -2.18 17.81
N THR A 356 -15.67 -1.99 17.24
CA THR A 356 -14.74 -3.09 16.95
C THR A 356 -13.47 -3.00 17.79
N GLN A 357 -12.99 -4.18 18.20
CA GLN A 357 -11.64 -4.35 18.75
C GLN A 357 -10.68 -4.72 17.62
N ILE A 358 -9.68 -3.88 17.39
CA ILE A 358 -8.64 -4.09 16.38
C ILE A 358 -7.42 -4.69 17.08
N GLY A 359 -7.08 -5.92 16.70
CA GLY A 359 -5.93 -6.64 17.22
C GLY A 359 -4.68 -6.37 16.39
N ILE A 360 -3.66 -5.82 17.02
CA ILE A 360 -2.37 -5.48 16.41
C ILE A 360 -1.33 -6.47 16.90
N THR A 361 -0.58 -7.06 15.97
CA THR A 361 0.55 -7.94 16.28
C THR A 361 1.74 -7.13 16.75
N GLN A 362 2.44 -7.59 17.79
CA GLN A 362 3.66 -6.91 18.27
C GLN A 362 4.79 -7.00 17.23
N LEU A 363 5.71 -6.04 17.24
CA LEU A 363 6.78 -5.94 16.24
C LEU A 363 7.67 -7.19 16.17
N ASP A 364 7.96 -7.81 17.32
CA ASP A 364 8.74 -9.04 17.46
C ASP A 364 7.94 -10.30 17.08
N GLN A 365 6.61 -10.20 16.98
CA GLN A 365 5.72 -11.30 16.61
C GLN A 365 5.38 -11.29 15.11
N ILE A 366 5.79 -10.27 14.38
CA ILE A 366 5.67 -10.20 12.92
C ILE A 366 6.90 -10.88 12.33
N TRP A 367 6.70 -11.94 11.52
CA TRP A 367 7.74 -12.63 10.76
C TRP A 367 8.74 -13.44 11.60
N ALA A 368 9.19 -12.95 12.76
CA ALA A 368 10.23 -13.62 13.54
C ALA A 368 9.83 -15.01 14.06
N PRO A 369 8.59 -15.24 14.57
CA PRO A 369 8.17 -16.59 14.96
C PRO A 369 8.15 -17.57 13.78
N LEU A 370 7.68 -17.10 12.61
CA LEU A 370 7.69 -17.88 11.38
C LEU A 370 9.12 -18.24 10.96
N MET A 371 10.05 -17.28 10.99
CA MET A 371 11.45 -17.54 10.67
C MET A 371 12.07 -18.52 11.66
N GLY A 372 11.78 -18.39 12.96
CA GLY A 372 12.22 -19.35 13.97
C GLY A 372 11.81 -20.77 13.64
N GLN A 373 10.53 -21.00 13.32
CA GLN A 373 10.02 -22.31 12.90
C GLN A 373 10.69 -22.81 11.61
N MET A 374 10.90 -21.93 10.64
CA MET A 374 11.53 -22.31 9.36
C MET A 374 13.03 -22.61 9.51
N MET A 375 13.67 -22.13 10.56
CA MET A 375 15.09 -22.37 10.86
C MET A 375 15.32 -23.60 11.75
N GLU A 376 14.27 -24.29 12.20
CA GLU A 376 14.40 -25.49 13.02
C GLU A 376 15.16 -26.63 12.32
N PRO A 377 15.88 -27.48 13.07
CA PRO A 377 16.50 -28.68 12.51
C PRO A 377 15.44 -29.58 11.87
N GLY A 378 15.65 -29.99 10.62
CA GLY A 378 14.74 -30.88 9.89
C GLY A 378 13.74 -30.20 8.94
N THR A 379 13.60 -28.87 8.98
CA THR A 379 12.87 -28.14 7.93
C THR A 379 13.72 -28.01 6.67
N ARG A 380 13.08 -28.13 5.50
CA ARG A 380 13.73 -27.98 4.17
C ARG A 380 13.53 -26.58 3.55
N ASP A 381 13.09 -25.62 4.37
CA ASP A 381 12.73 -24.28 3.91
C ASP A 381 13.97 -23.41 3.60
N PHE A 382 15.09 -23.65 4.29
CA PHE A 382 16.38 -22.97 4.12
C PHE A 382 17.54 -23.96 4.18
N THR A 383 18.66 -23.59 3.57
CA THR A 383 19.91 -24.35 3.62
C THR A 383 20.55 -24.30 5.00
N GLU A 384 21.37 -25.30 5.34
CA GLU A 384 22.07 -25.34 6.64
C GLU A 384 23.04 -24.15 6.82
N GLN A 385 23.60 -23.63 5.72
CA GLN A 385 24.43 -22.42 5.77
C GLN A 385 23.60 -21.19 6.16
N GLU A 386 22.41 -21.02 5.58
CA GLU A 386 21.49 -19.93 5.93
C GLU A 386 21.03 -20.02 7.38
N LYS A 387 20.77 -21.23 7.90
CA LYS A 387 20.41 -21.45 9.31
C LYS A 387 21.51 -21.02 10.28
N ARG A 388 22.76 -21.40 10.00
CA ARG A 388 23.93 -20.97 10.81
C ARG A 388 24.08 -19.45 10.80
N ARG A 389 24.05 -18.85 9.61
CA ARG A 389 24.16 -17.40 9.41
C ARG A 389 23.03 -16.63 10.10
N TYR A 390 21.82 -17.18 10.12
CA TYR A 390 20.69 -16.62 10.86
C TYR A 390 20.95 -16.53 12.37
N GLU A 391 21.48 -17.59 12.99
CA GLU A 391 21.78 -17.57 14.43
C GLU A 391 22.91 -16.57 14.78
N GLU A 392 23.96 -16.49 13.95
CA GLU A 392 25.03 -15.49 14.10
C GLU A 392 24.50 -14.04 14.04
N LEU A 393 23.61 -13.76 13.08
CA LEU A 393 23.03 -12.42 12.90
C LEU A 393 22.01 -12.06 13.97
N LYS A 394 21.27 -13.05 14.48
CA LYS A 394 20.34 -12.86 15.60
C LYS A 394 21.09 -12.44 16.87
N ILE A 395 22.28 -13.00 17.10
CA ILE A 395 23.16 -12.62 18.23
C ILE A 395 23.77 -11.24 18.00
N SER A 396 24.40 -11.02 16.83
CA SER A 396 25.15 -9.79 16.56
C SER A 396 24.28 -8.57 16.27
N LYS A 397 23.00 -8.77 15.88
CA LYS A 397 22.07 -7.73 15.41
C LYS A 397 22.61 -6.90 14.23
N LYS A 398 23.59 -7.42 13.49
CA LYS A 398 24.21 -6.77 12.32
C LYS A 398 23.46 -7.07 11.01
N PHE A 399 22.13 -7.00 11.05
CA PHE A 399 21.26 -7.35 9.91
C PHE A 399 21.56 -6.53 8.64
N ILE A 400 22.05 -5.30 8.79
CA ILE A 400 22.39 -4.47 7.64
C ILE A 400 23.59 -5.01 6.87
N ASN A 401 24.67 -5.44 7.52
CA ASN A 401 25.87 -5.92 6.81
C ASN A 401 25.51 -7.09 5.89
N GLU A 402 24.59 -7.94 6.35
CA GLU A 402 24.04 -9.05 5.58
C GLU A 402 23.20 -8.62 4.38
N VAL A 403 22.25 -7.72 4.61
CA VAL A 403 21.40 -7.15 3.56
C VAL A 403 22.22 -6.53 2.44
N MET A 404 23.41 -6.06 2.77
CA MET A 404 24.27 -5.26 1.92
C MET A 404 25.35 -6.11 1.23
N GLY A 405 25.70 -7.27 1.79
CA GLY A 405 26.77 -8.14 1.29
C GLY A 405 28.18 -7.59 1.52
N TYR A 406 28.28 -6.45 2.20
CA TYR A 406 29.52 -5.73 2.50
C TYR A 406 29.38 -5.04 3.86
N ASP A 407 30.47 -4.96 4.61
CA ASP A 407 30.56 -4.05 5.76
C ASP A 407 30.67 -2.62 5.22
N ILE A 408 29.55 -1.89 5.24
CA ILE A 408 29.46 -0.52 4.74
C ILE A 408 30.39 0.44 5.51
N LEU A 409 30.70 0.14 6.77
CA LEU A 409 31.54 1.00 7.60
C LEU A 409 33.03 0.77 7.33
N GLN A 410 33.40 -0.40 6.81
CA GLN A 410 34.80 -0.79 6.57
C GLN A 410 35.16 -0.98 5.09
N GLY A 411 34.17 -0.97 4.18
CA GLY A 411 34.39 -1.16 2.75
C GLY A 411 34.83 -2.58 2.34
N ARG A 412 34.65 -3.59 3.21
CA ARG A 412 35.04 -5.00 2.96
C ARG A 412 33.81 -5.87 2.69
N ALA A 413 34.00 -7.04 2.06
CA ALA A 413 32.94 -8.04 1.91
C ALA A 413 32.44 -8.52 3.28
N ALA A 414 31.14 -8.77 3.42
CA ALA A 414 30.55 -9.15 4.71
C ALA A 414 31.12 -10.46 5.30
N ASP A 415 31.70 -11.30 4.45
CA ASP A 415 32.24 -12.61 4.81
C ASP A 415 33.74 -12.58 5.17
N GLY A 416 34.35 -11.38 5.28
CA GLY A 416 35.71 -11.25 5.79
C GLY A 416 36.79 -11.96 4.95
N GLY A 417 36.53 -12.25 3.69
CA GLY A 417 37.52 -12.83 2.79
C GLY A 417 38.72 -11.90 2.64
N GLU A 418 39.80 -12.24 3.33
CA GLU A 418 41.15 -11.83 2.97
C GLU A 418 41.37 -12.30 1.53
N THR A 419 41.28 -11.39 0.57
CA THR A 419 42.01 -11.60 -0.68
C THR A 419 43.46 -11.43 -0.30
N ASP A 420 44.15 -12.56 -0.14
CA ASP A 420 45.59 -12.68 -0.15
C ASP A 420 46.11 -12.05 -1.46
N ASP A 421 46.29 -10.73 -1.46
CA ASP A 421 47.18 -10.02 -2.37
C ASP A 421 48.56 -9.90 -1.69
N GLU A 422 49.08 -11.03 -1.21
CA GLU A 422 50.49 -11.20 -0.92
C GLU A 422 50.89 -12.62 -1.33
N HIS A 423 51.23 -12.80 -2.62
CA HIS A 423 52.45 -13.46 -3.09
C HIS A 423 52.32 -13.79 -4.58
N GLU A 424 53.13 -13.13 -5.41
CA GLU A 424 54.02 -13.70 -6.45
C GLU A 424 54.25 -12.71 -7.60
N GLY A 425 55.51 -12.28 -7.77
CA GLY A 425 56.05 -11.72 -9.03
C GLY A 425 56.45 -10.26 -9.01
#